data_AF-A0A1F5CS14-F1
#
_entry.id   AF-A0A1F5CS14-F1
#
_cell.length_a   1.000
_cell.length_b   1.000
_cell.length_c   1.000
_cell.angle_alpha   90.00
_cell.angle_beta   90.00
_cell.angle_gamma   90.00
#
_symmetry.space_group_name_H-M   'P 1'
#
loop_
_entity.id
_entity.type
_entity.pdbx_description
1 polymer ?
#
loop_
_entity_poly.entity_id
_entity_poly.type
_entity_poly.pdbx_seq_one_letter_code
_entity_poly.pdbx_strand_id
1 'polypeptide(L)'
;MGSAEEEEKSTIDCPMSYALIDEKGGQVAAGEGKGAITREYLTISPKFGNILPFHLRDIDEIIVEGYRINLPLFSSEKLILSNLGHCFEDFARTLSYLRNEVIISDLLMNETIRNPDVEMEFAYLDEKGNEVQRGAGKVRLYETGLLVIPQRGEILRVPYGDVVGVSEEGHGVKIGTEFGEQFLFQKMGAEFDPFLRKFSDVQNELRAKEVSSVKALFPAIDSVSLRRVAAIVREGKAAKRAEIEAISPRLWQELEKRIASAGLNESYTFLKELGRQERIAIGFKRGLIGDLTGEYIWFLVPIYGDSEKGYGNALCMEAAEATGEEASGKATYFFRMGSRKEYSVHENAEQLDIGADNLIKTVSRCMLDINFRREPIYLQDEVLNEPDYVKYRVAVRRIPSLGLLRELFIGRVIHSSPEQWRNDVMDLLKFNMATRDDSVKWRR
;
A
#
# COMPACT_ATOMS: atom_id res chain seq x y z
N MET A 1 -11.90 -29.51 -16.62
CA MET A 1 -13.34 -29.73 -16.34
C MET A 1 -13.63 -30.15 -14.90
N GLY A 2 -12.64 -30.18 -13.99
CA GLY A 2 -12.83 -30.52 -12.57
C GLY A 2 -12.38 -29.42 -11.60
N SER A 3 -12.47 -28.14 -11.99
CA SER A 3 -12.03 -27.01 -11.15
C SER A 3 -13.12 -25.97 -10.84
N ALA A 4 -14.27 -26.01 -11.50
CA ALA A 4 -15.37 -25.07 -11.24
C ALA A 4 -16.38 -25.59 -10.19
N GLU A 5 -16.51 -26.91 -10.02
CA GLU A 5 -17.49 -27.49 -9.09
C GLU A 5 -17.05 -27.42 -7.60
N GLU A 6 -15.76 -27.21 -7.31
CA GLU A 6 -15.29 -27.02 -5.92
C GLU A 6 -15.42 -25.57 -5.42
N GLU A 7 -15.58 -24.58 -6.31
CA GLU A 7 -15.67 -23.16 -5.94
C GLU A 7 -17.06 -22.73 -5.45
N GLU A 8 -18.12 -23.48 -5.79
CA GLU A 8 -19.52 -23.13 -5.46
C GLU A 8 -20.07 -23.74 -4.17
N LYS A 9 -19.29 -24.53 -3.43
CA LYS A 9 -19.80 -25.15 -2.20
C LYS A 9 -19.99 -24.10 -1.10
N SER A 10 -21.24 -23.88 -0.70
CA SER A 10 -21.61 -23.00 0.41
C SER A 10 -20.88 -23.40 1.70
N THR A 11 -20.19 -22.45 2.31
CA THR A 11 -19.49 -22.65 3.59
C THR A 11 -20.48 -22.63 4.76
N ILE A 12 -21.53 -21.82 4.66
CA ILE A 12 -22.65 -21.78 5.61
C ILE A 12 -23.94 -21.40 4.89
N ASP A 13 -25.05 -21.90 5.41
CA ASP A 13 -26.39 -21.82 4.84
C ASP A 13 -27.41 -21.61 5.97
N CYS A 14 -28.19 -20.53 5.93
CA CYS A 14 -29.07 -20.17 7.05
C CYS A 14 -30.43 -19.62 6.59
N PRO A 15 -31.56 -20.02 7.21
CA PRO A 15 -32.82 -19.31 7.05
C PRO A 15 -32.69 -17.91 7.66
N MET A 16 -33.28 -16.90 7.01
CA MET A 16 -33.22 -15.52 7.47
C MET A 16 -34.35 -14.66 6.88
N SER A 17 -34.53 -13.48 7.45
CA SER A 17 -35.26 -12.38 6.82
C SER A 17 -34.26 -11.34 6.31
N TYR A 18 -34.56 -10.76 5.15
CA TYR A 18 -33.71 -9.74 4.54
C TYR A 18 -34.53 -8.48 4.16
N ALA A 19 -33.85 -7.35 4.09
CA ALA A 19 -34.34 -6.12 3.47
C ALA A 19 -33.20 -5.45 2.69
N LEU A 20 -33.44 -5.12 1.43
CA LEU A 20 -32.57 -4.34 0.57
C LEU A 20 -33.13 -2.92 0.45
N ILE A 21 -32.31 -1.95 0.80
CA ILE A 21 -32.65 -0.52 0.81
C ILE A 21 -31.81 0.17 -0.26
N ASP A 22 -32.44 1.01 -1.09
CA ASP A 22 -31.74 1.81 -2.10
C ASP A 22 -31.02 3.02 -1.50
N GLU A 23 -30.28 3.73 -2.35
CA GLU A 23 -29.59 5.00 -2.05
C GLU A 23 -30.49 6.11 -1.47
N LYS A 24 -31.82 6.05 -1.70
CA LYS A 24 -32.80 7.04 -1.22
C LYS A 24 -33.48 6.59 0.08
N GLY A 25 -33.08 5.45 0.64
CA GLY A 25 -33.71 4.86 1.82
C GLY A 25 -35.01 4.10 1.52
N GLY A 26 -35.36 3.91 0.25
CA GLY A 26 -36.51 3.13 -0.19
C GLY A 26 -36.25 1.64 -0.09
N GLN A 27 -37.23 0.88 0.40
CA GLN A 27 -37.12 -0.58 0.44
C GLN A 27 -37.40 -1.16 -0.96
N VAL A 28 -36.36 -1.72 -1.59
CA VAL A 28 -36.41 -2.29 -2.94
C VAL A 28 -36.90 -3.74 -2.91
N ALA A 29 -36.45 -4.51 -1.93
CA ALA A 29 -36.83 -5.90 -1.74
C ALA A 29 -36.81 -6.26 -0.26
N ALA A 30 -37.72 -7.12 0.19
CA ALA A 30 -37.67 -7.70 1.53
C ALA A 30 -38.46 -9.00 1.58
N GLY A 31 -38.14 -9.85 2.55
CA GLY A 31 -38.90 -11.06 2.81
C GLY A 31 -38.12 -12.10 3.60
N GLU A 32 -38.67 -13.29 3.65
CA GLU A 32 -38.00 -14.48 4.18
C GLU A 32 -37.28 -15.23 3.06
N GLY A 33 -36.16 -15.86 3.40
CA GLY A 33 -35.38 -16.64 2.45
C GLY A 33 -34.26 -17.42 3.14
N LYS A 34 -33.32 -17.89 2.33
CA LYS A 34 -32.10 -18.54 2.77
C LYS A 34 -30.91 -17.71 2.31
N GLY A 35 -29.98 -17.41 3.20
CA GLY A 35 -28.69 -16.83 2.84
C GLY A 35 -27.61 -17.91 2.83
N ALA A 36 -26.78 -17.87 1.79
CA ALA A 36 -25.64 -18.76 1.60
C ALA A 36 -24.37 -17.91 1.44
N ILE A 37 -23.27 -18.31 2.08
CA ILE A 37 -21.97 -17.66 1.89
C ILE A 37 -21.02 -18.65 1.21
N THR A 38 -20.46 -18.24 0.08
CA THR A 38 -19.35 -18.90 -0.62
C THR A 38 -18.08 -18.09 -0.46
N ARG A 39 -16.97 -18.52 -1.09
CA ARG A 39 -15.68 -17.81 -1.00
C ARG A 39 -15.75 -16.35 -1.46
N GLU A 40 -16.58 -16.05 -2.45
CA GLU A 40 -16.63 -14.71 -3.07
C GLU A 40 -17.99 -14.02 -2.95
N TYR A 41 -19.06 -14.75 -2.60
CA TYR A 41 -20.42 -14.22 -2.62
C TYR A 41 -21.18 -14.49 -1.32
N LEU A 42 -21.98 -13.51 -0.94
CA LEU A 42 -23.18 -13.68 -0.12
C LEU A 42 -24.37 -13.74 -1.07
N THR A 43 -25.12 -14.84 -1.07
CA THR A 43 -26.29 -15.02 -1.92
C THR A 43 -27.53 -15.12 -1.07
N ILE A 44 -28.52 -14.27 -1.33
CA ILE A 44 -29.85 -14.36 -0.72
C ILE A 44 -30.79 -15.02 -1.73
N SER A 45 -31.43 -16.10 -1.30
CA SER A 45 -32.45 -16.84 -2.05
C SER A 45 -33.80 -16.62 -1.38
N PRO A 46 -34.59 -15.64 -1.83
CA PRO A 46 -35.92 -15.37 -1.28
C PRO A 46 -36.85 -16.57 -1.48
N LYS A 47 -37.83 -16.73 -0.58
CA LYS A 47 -38.88 -17.75 -0.74
C LYS A 47 -39.68 -17.57 -2.04
N PHE A 48 -39.88 -16.32 -2.44
CA PHE A 48 -40.49 -15.91 -3.71
C PHE A 48 -39.69 -14.74 -4.29
N GLY A 49 -39.28 -14.84 -5.55
CA GLY A 49 -38.55 -13.77 -6.24
C GLY A 49 -37.22 -14.23 -6.82
N ASN A 50 -36.43 -13.27 -7.27
CA ASN A 50 -35.11 -13.51 -7.86
C ASN A 50 -34.05 -13.69 -6.78
N ILE A 51 -33.03 -14.50 -7.08
CA ILE A 51 -31.83 -14.63 -6.26
C ILE A 51 -31.07 -13.29 -6.30
N LEU A 52 -30.57 -12.87 -5.13
CA LEU A 52 -29.79 -11.64 -4.97
C LEU A 52 -28.34 -12.00 -4.60
N PRO A 53 -27.41 -12.01 -5.57
CA PRO A 53 -25.99 -12.22 -5.31
C PRO A 53 -25.31 -10.90 -4.92
N PHE A 54 -24.48 -10.94 -3.87
CA PHE A 54 -23.65 -9.84 -3.42
C PHE A 54 -22.21 -10.32 -3.36
N HIS A 55 -21.34 -9.77 -4.20
CA HIS A 55 -19.92 -10.09 -4.10
C HIS A 55 -19.37 -9.52 -2.79
N LEU A 56 -18.61 -10.30 -2.04
CA LEU A 56 -18.10 -9.89 -0.73
C LEU A 56 -17.24 -8.62 -0.78
N ARG A 57 -16.58 -8.32 -1.91
CA ARG A 57 -15.83 -7.07 -2.10
C ARG A 57 -16.70 -5.82 -2.19
N ASP A 58 -17.99 -5.98 -2.49
CA ASP A 58 -18.93 -4.85 -2.60
C ASP A 58 -19.50 -4.44 -1.24
N ILE A 59 -19.33 -5.29 -0.22
CA ILE A 59 -19.72 -5.01 1.16
C ILE A 59 -18.71 -4.02 1.74
N ASP A 60 -19.18 -2.82 2.08
CA ASP A 60 -18.33 -1.75 2.61
C ASP A 60 -17.97 -1.98 4.09
N GLU A 61 -18.94 -2.40 4.89
CA GLU A 61 -18.76 -2.70 6.30
C GLU A 61 -19.72 -3.81 6.74
N ILE A 62 -19.38 -4.51 7.81
CA ILE A 62 -20.26 -5.47 8.47
C ILE A 62 -20.59 -4.96 9.87
N ILE A 63 -21.81 -4.47 10.06
CA ILE A 63 -22.25 -3.89 11.32
C ILE A 63 -23.25 -4.85 11.99
N VAL A 64 -22.81 -5.48 13.08
CA VAL A 64 -23.58 -6.48 13.84
C VAL A 64 -24.16 -5.84 15.11
N GLU A 65 -25.47 -5.62 15.12
CA GLU A 65 -26.18 -4.94 16.22
C GLU A 65 -27.61 -5.47 16.36
N GLY A 66 -28.06 -5.71 17.60
CA GLY A 66 -29.46 -6.05 17.89
C GLY A 66 -30.00 -7.26 17.13
N TYR A 67 -29.21 -8.33 17.00
CA TYR A 67 -29.52 -9.53 16.19
C TYR A 67 -29.80 -9.22 14.70
N ARG A 68 -29.19 -8.15 14.18
CA ARG A 68 -29.17 -7.80 12.77
C ARG A 68 -27.75 -7.66 12.27
N ILE A 69 -27.55 -8.00 11.00
CA ILE A 69 -26.32 -7.74 10.26
C ILE A 69 -26.66 -6.69 9.21
N ASN A 70 -26.10 -5.50 9.36
CA ASN A 70 -26.24 -4.42 8.39
C ASN A 70 -25.00 -4.42 7.49
N LEU A 71 -25.24 -4.41 6.19
CA LEU A 71 -24.23 -4.49 5.15
C LEU A 71 -24.42 -3.30 4.19
N PRO A 72 -23.88 -2.12 4.53
CA PRO A 72 -23.73 -1.04 3.56
C PRO A 72 -22.91 -1.54 2.37
N LEU A 73 -23.35 -1.23 1.15
CA LEU A 73 -22.68 -1.61 -0.09
C LEU A 73 -22.04 -0.39 -0.73
N PHE A 74 -21.01 -0.63 -1.54
CA PHE A 74 -20.39 0.42 -2.34
C PHE A 74 -21.32 1.07 -3.39
N SER A 75 -22.44 0.43 -3.72
CA SER A 75 -23.51 1.03 -4.53
C SER A 75 -24.32 2.09 -3.78
N SER A 76 -24.03 2.33 -2.50
CA SER A 76 -24.85 3.11 -1.54
C SER A 76 -26.18 2.44 -1.16
N GLU A 77 -26.44 1.23 -1.65
CA GLU A 77 -27.51 0.37 -1.15
C GLU A 77 -27.13 -0.22 0.21
N LYS A 78 -28.13 -0.71 0.95
CA LYS A 78 -27.93 -1.37 2.23
C LYS A 78 -28.71 -2.66 2.30
N LEU A 79 -28.01 -3.76 2.55
CA LEU A 79 -28.61 -5.05 2.85
C LEU A 79 -28.68 -5.25 4.37
N ILE A 80 -29.86 -5.59 4.88
CA ILE A 80 -30.09 -5.88 6.30
C ILE A 80 -30.53 -7.33 6.42
N LEU A 81 -29.80 -8.12 7.21
CA LEU A 81 -30.13 -9.51 7.53
C LEU A 81 -30.61 -9.60 8.97
N SER A 82 -31.64 -10.39 9.21
CA SER A 82 -32.26 -10.59 10.53
C SER A 82 -32.88 -11.97 10.66
N ASN A 83 -33.32 -12.35 11.86
CA ASN A 83 -33.98 -13.63 12.14
C ASN A 83 -33.15 -14.87 11.76
N LEU A 84 -31.81 -14.79 11.89
CA LEU A 84 -30.91 -15.93 11.64
C LEU A 84 -30.95 -16.99 12.75
N GLY A 85 -31.60 -16.69 13.88
CA GLY A 85 -31.75 -17.61 15.01
C GLY A 85 -30.41 -18.09 15.56
N HIS A 86 -30.28 -19.40 15.78
CA HIS A 86 -29.06 -20.02 16.30
C HIS A 86 -27.86 -19.90 15.35
N CYS A 87 -28.09 -19.61 14.07
CA CYS A 87 -27.02 -19.45 13.09
C CYS A 87 -26.40 -18.04 13.08
N PHE A 88 -26.96 -17.09 13.83
CA PHE A 88 -26.57 -15.67 13.74
C PHE A 88 -25.07 -15.44 13.91
N GLU A 89 -24.49 -15.99 14.98
CA GLU A 89 -23.07 -15.79 15.33
C GLU A 89 -22.14 -16.43 14.28
N ASP A 90 -22.41 -17.67 13.90
CA ASP A 90 -21.60 -18.38 12.91
C ASP A 90 -21.70 -17.76 11.52
N PHE A 91 -22.87 -17.24 11.15
CA PHE A 91 -23.08 -16.55 9.88
C PHE A 91 -22.31 -15.22 9.84
N ALA A 92 -22.43 -14.40 10.88
CA ALA A 92 -21.70 -13.13 10.98
C ALA A 92 -20.18 -13.36 10.96
N ARG A 93 -19.69 -14.32 11.75
CA ARG A 93 -18.27 -14.69 11.81
C ARG A 93 -17.75 -15.19 10.46
N THR A 94 -18.50 -16.05 9.78
CA THR A 94 -18.12 -16.60 8.46
C THR A 94 -18.13 -15.51 7.40
N LEU A 95 -19.13 -14.63 7.41
CA LEU A 95 -19.22 -13.49 6.49
C LEU A 95 -18.02 -12.55 6.66
N SER A 96 -17.70 -12.15 7.90
CA SER A 96 -16.55 -11.29 8.18
C SER A 96 -15.24 -11.94 7.76
N TYR A 97 -15.06 -13.23 8.06
CA TYR A 97 -13.85 -13.95 7.66
C TYR A 97 -13.68 -13.98 6.13
N LEU A 98 -14.67 -14.47 5.39
CA LEU A 98 -14.57 -14.63 3.95
C LEU A 98 -14.48 -13.27 3.23
N ARG A 99 -15.21 -12.26 3.71
CA ARG A 99 -15.06 -10.88 3.21
C ARG A 99 -13.62 -10.39 3.37
N ASN A 100 -13.04 -10.57 4.56
CA ASN A 100 -11.67 -10.11 4.80
C ASN A 100 -10.66 -10.84 3.92
N GLU A 101 -10.82 -12.14 3.68
CA GLU A 101 -9.93 -12.87 2.74
C GLU A 101 -10.03 -12.34 1.30
N VAL A 102 -11.24 -12.03 0.82
CA VAL A 102 -11.45 -11.40 -0.50
C VAL A 102 -10.82 -10.01 -0.55
N ILE A 103 -10.91 -9.22 0.52
CA ILE A 103 -10.28 -7.90 0.56
C ILE A 103 -8.75 -8.03 0.57
N ILE A 104 -8.19 -8.93 1.38
CA ILE A 104 -6.74 -9.13 1.48
C ILE A 104 -6.14 -9.50 0.11
N SER A 105 -6.81 -10.31 -0.70
CA SER A 105 -6.35 -10.63 -2.05
C SER A 105 -6.38 -9.42 -2.99
N ASP A 106 -7.29 -8.47 -2.76
CA ASP A 106 -7.38 -7.21 -3.49
C ASP A 106 -6.40 -6.13 -2.96
N LEU A 107 -5.85 -6.26 -1.74
CA LEU A 107 -4.90 -5.30 -1.13
C LEU A 107 -3.48 -5.32 -1.73
N LEU A 108 -3.32 -5.89 -2.93
CA LEU A 108 -2.04 -5.97 -3.65
C LEU A 108 -0.96 -6.84 -2.98
N MET A 109 -1.35 -7.61 -1.96
CA MET A 109 -0.49 -8.42 -1.09
C MET A 109 -0.42 -9.89 -1.53
N ASN A 110 0.22 -10.13 -2.67
CA ASN A 110 0.49 -11.49 -3.15
C ASN A 110 1.82 -12.00 -2.57
N GLU A 111 1.84 -12.26 -1.27
CA GLU A 111 3.03 -12.67 -0.51
C GLU A 111 2.81 -13.98 0.25
N THR A 112 3.88 -14.70 0.52
CA THR A 112 3.81 -15.94 1.32
C THR A 112 3.46 -15.62 2.77
N ILE A 113 2.50 -16.35 3.33
CA ILE A 113 2.18 -16.30 4.76
C ILE A 113 3.32 -16.98 5.53
N ARG A 114 3.94 -16.24 6.45
CA ARG A 114 5.02 -16.71 7.34
C ARG A 114 4.48 -17.23 8.67
N ASN A 115 3.38 -16.66 9.15
CA ASN A 115 2.64 -17.13 10.32
C ASN A 115 1.14 -16.94 10.07
N PRO A 116 0.30 -17.98 10.22
CA PRO A 116 -1.15 -17.85 10.09
C PRO A 116 -1.75 -16.96 11.18
N ASP A 117 -3.07 -16.80 11.14
CA ASP A 117 -3.84 -15.96 12.06
C ASP A 117 -3.60 -16.31 13.53
N VAL A 118 -3.21 -15.31 14.31
CA VAL A 118 -3.19 -15.36 15.77
C VAL A 118 -4.28 -14.43 16.30
N GLU A 119 -5.23 -14.96 17.06
CA GLU A 119 -6.28 -14.19 17.73
C GLU A 119 -5.68 -13.24 18.77
N MET A 120 -6.15 -12.01 18.80
CA MET A 120 -5.62 -10.97 19.68
C MET A 120 -6.63 -9.83 19.89
N GLU A 121 -6.37 -9.00 20.90
CA GLU A 121 -6.90 -7.64 20.96
C GLU A 121 -5.83 -6.65 20.51
N PHE A 122 -6.22 -5.60 19.79
CA PHE A 122 -5.31 -4.55 19.36
C PHE A 122 -5.81 -3.15 19.67
N ALA A 123 -4.87 -2.22 19.69
CA ALA A 123 -5.09 -0.78 19.53
C ALA A 123 -4.08 -0.21 18.54
N TYR A 124 -4.55 0.66 17.65
CA TYR A 124 -3.76 1.43 16.70
C TYR A 124 -3.84 2.91 17.06
N LEU A 125 -2.67 3.51 17.32
CA LEU A 125 -2.51 4.94 17.59
C LEU A 125 -1.83 5.62 16.40
N ASP A 126 -2.34 6.77 16.00
CA ASP A 126 -1.72 7.61 14.97
C ASP A 126 -0.41 8.26 15.46
N GLU A 127 0.25 9.02 14.58
CA GLU A 127 1.47 9.78 14.86
C GLU A 127 1.34 10.79 16.01
N LYS A 128 0.11 11.20 16.36
CA LYS A 128 -0.21 12.14 17.43
C LYS A 128 -0.60 11.43 18.73
N GLY A 129 -0.63 10.10 18.72
CA GLY A 129 -1.04 9.26 19.84
C GLY A 129 -2.56 9.16 20.02
N ASN A 130 -3.36 9.58 19.05
CA ASN A 130 -4.82 9.38 19.10
C ASN A 130 -5.15 7.95 18.73
N GLU A 131 -6.09 7.35 19.45
CA GLU A 131 -6.63 6.04 19.11
C GLU A 131 -7.50 6.13 17.86
N VAL A 132 -7.05 5.49 16.78
CA VAL A 132 -7.77 5.45 15.50
C VAL A 132 -8.66 4.21 15.44
N GLN A 133 -8.16 3.06 15.90
CA GLN A 133 -8.90 1.81 15.84
C GLN A 133 -8.47 0.86 16.96
N ARG A 134 -9.43 0.09 17.50
CA ARG A 134 -9.18 -0.96 18.49
C ARG A 134 -10.22 -2.05 18.41
N GLY A 135 -9.90 -3.20 18.99
CA GLY A 135 -10.87 -4.28 19.19
C GLY A 135 -10.24 -5.66 19.14
N ALA A 136 -11.09 -6.68 19.07
CA ALA A 136 -10.67 -8.04 18.79
C ALA A 136 -10.37 -8.21 17.29
N GLY A 137 -9.41 -9.06 16.98
CA GLY A 137 -9.01 -9.33 15.61
C GLY A 137 -7.94 -10.41 15.57
N LYS A 138 -7.32 -10.52 14.40
CA LYS A 138 -6.23 -11.45 14.14
C LYS A 138 -5.01 -10.68 13.67
N VAL A 139 -3.83 -11.19 13.99
CA VAL A 139 -2.58 -10.77 13.35
C VAL A 139 -2.04 -11.90 12.47
N ARG A 140 -1.63 -11.57 11.25
CA ARG A 140 -1.04 -12.50 10.28
C ARG A 140 0.31 -11.96 9.82
N LEU A 141 1.33 -12.81 9.76
CA LEU A 141 2.67 -12.40 9.32
C LEU A 141 2.90 -12.82 7.86
N TYR A 142 3.28 -11.87 7.02
CA TYR A 142 3.73 -12.09 5.64
C TYR A 142 5.25 -11.92 5.54
N GLU A 143 5.78 -12.04 4.32
CA GLU A 143 7.20 -11.85 4.01
C GLU A 143 7.66 -10.41 4.27
N THR A 144 6.88 -9.40 3.89
CA THR A 144 7.31 -7.98 3.95
C THR A 144 6.53 -7.11 4.93
N GLY A 145 5.55 -7.70 5.62
CA GLY A 145 4.81 -6.98 6.66
C GLY A 145 3.91 -7.89 7.45
N LEU A 146 3.28 -7.32 8.47
CA LEU A 146 2.18 -7.95 9.21
C LEU A 146 0.85 -7.31 8.80
N LEU A 147 -0.23 -8.09 8.88
CA LEU A 147 -1.60 -7.60 8.78
C LEU A 147 -2.30 -7.72 10.12
N VAL A 148 -3.01 -6.65 10.48
CA VAL A 148 -4.04 -6.64 11.51
C VAL A 148 -5.38 -6.77 10.80
N ILE A 149 -6.07 -7.87 11.06
CA ILE A 149 -7.36 -8.22 10.47
C ILE A 149 -8.40 -8.10 11.58
N PRO A 150 -9.05 -6.94 11.72
CA PRO A 150 -9.98 -6.73 12.81
C PRO A 150 -11.29 -7.49 12.59
N GLN A 151 -12.02 -7.75 13.67
CA GLN A 151 -13.43 -8.17 13.55
C GLN A 151 -14.33 -7.02 13.06
N ARG A 152 -13.95 -5.77 13.34
CA ARG A 152 -14.65 -4.54 12.94
C ARG A 152 -13.65 -3.43 12.56
N GLY A 153 -13.94 -2.72 11.48
CA GLY A 153 -13.06 -1.68 10.92
C GLY A 153 -12.14 -2.17 9.80
N GLU A 154 -11.14 -1.38 9.45
CA GLU A 154 -10.27 -1.62 8.30
C GLU A 154 -9.11 -2.56 8.60
N ILE A 155 -8.67 -3.29 7.57
CA ILE A 155 -7.46 -4.11 7.62
C ILE A 155 -6.25 -3.17 7.58
N LEU A 156 -5.33 -3.34 8.54
CA LEU A 156 -4.14 -2.50 8.64
C LEU A 156 -2.90 -3.30 8.28
N ARG A 157 -2.06 -2.77 7.39
CA ARG A 157 -0.76 -3.35 7.04
C ARG A 157 0.35 -2.57 7.73
N VAL A 158 1.32 -3.29 8.30
CA VAL A 158 2.56 -2.70 8.81
C VAL A 158 3.75 -3.36 8.10
N PRO A 159 4.30 -2.75 7.05
CA PRO A 159 5.60 -3.10 6.50
C PRO A 159 6.70 -3.15 7.56
N TYR A 160 7.54 -4.17 7.47
CA TYR A 160 8.61 -4.38 8.45
C TYR A 160 9.73 -3.34 8.37
N GLY A 161 9.95 -2.76 7.18
CA GLY A 161 10.93 -1.70 6.93
C GLY A 161 10.69 -0.43 7.71
N ASP A 162 9.46 -0.21 8.17
CA ASP A 162 9.06 0.95 8.98
C ASP A 162 9.14 0.69 10.47
N VAL A 163 9.23 -0.57 10.90
CA VAL A 163 9.29 -0.89 12.32
C VAL A 163 10.61 -0.36 12.89
N VAL A 164 10.53 0.58 13.83
CA VAL A 164 11.72 1.18 14.48
C VAL A 164 11.91 0.68 15.91
N GLY A 165 10.84 0.18 16.54
CA GLY A 165 10.88 -0.30 17.92
C GLY A 165 9.86 -1.40 18.16
N VAL A 166 10.25 -2.36 19.00
CA VAL A 166 9.39 -3.44 19.48
C VAL A 166 9.67 -3.59 20.98
N SER A 167 8.64 -3.53 21.81
CA SER A 167 8.76 -3.75 23.24
C SER A 167 7.67 -4.69 23.75
N GLU A 168 8.00 -5.44 24.79
CA GLU A 168 7.07 -6.31 25.51
C GLU A 168 6.63 -5.63 26.80
N GLU A 169 5.32 -5.55 27.01
CA GLU A 169 4.72 -4.95 28.21
C GLU A 169 3.50 -5.78 28.63
N GLY A 170 3.58 -6.47 29.78
CA GLY A 170 2.43 -7.13 30.41
C GLY A 170 1.70 -8.16 29.52
N HIS A 171 2.41 -9.11 28.91
CA HIS A 171 1.88 -10.06 27.92
C HIS A 171 1.25 -9.40 26.67
N GLY A 172 1.65 -8.16 26.41
CA GLY A 172 1.40 -7.46 25.16
C GLY A 172 2.70 -7.13 24.45
N VAL A 173 2.59 -6.87 23.15
CA VAL A 173 3.68 -6.38 22.31
C VAL A 173 3.29 -5.02 21.74
N LYS A 174 4.22 -4.08 21.80
CA LYS A 174 4.09 -2.75 21.21
C LYS A 174 5.07 -2.63 20.05
N ILE A 175 4.55 -2.24 18.89
CA ILE A 175 5.32 -2.00 17.67
C ILE A 175 5.20 -0.52 17.31
N GLY A 176 6.34 0.17 17.17
CA GLY A 176 6.41 1.56 16.72
C GLY A 176 6.92 1.66 15.29
N THR A 177 6.32 2.55 14.50
CA THR A 177 6.75 2.84 13.12
C THR A 177 7.59 4.12 13.04
N GLU A 178 8.31 4.34 11.94
CA GLU A 178 9.09 5.57 11.75
C GLU A 178 8.24 6.84 11.65
N PHE A 179 6.96 6.69 11.32
CA PHE A 179 5.98 7.77 11.23
C PHE A 179 5.36 8.07 12.60
N GLY A 180 5.80 7.40 13.68
CA GLY A 180 5.34 7.64 15.04
C GLY A 180 4.07 6.87 15.41
N GLU A 181 3.51 6.09 14.49
CA GLU A 181 2.35 5.23 14.76
C GLU A 181 2.71 4.11 15.74
N GLN A 182 1.71 3.64 16.49
CA GLN A 182 1.88 2.58 17.47
C GLN A 182 0.81 1.51 17.32
N PHE A 183 1.24 0.26 17.27
CA PHE A 183 0.38 -0.91 17.26
C PHE A 183 0.62 -1.67 18.56
N LEU A 184 -0.43 -1.83 19.36
CA LEU A 184 -0.40 -2.61 20.58
C LEU A 184 -1.19 -3.88 20.35
N PHE A 185 -0.60 -5.04 20.62
CA PHE A 185 -1.28 -6.33 20.56
C PHE A 185 -1.25 -7.02 21.92
N GLN A 186 -2.38 -7.56 22.34
CA GLN A 186 -2.58 -8.17 23.65
C GLN A 186 -3.47 -9.42 23.55
N LYS A 187 -3.57 -10.16 24.66
CA LYS A 187 -4.48 -11.31 24.82
C LYS A 187 -4.30 -12.43 23.78
N MET A 188 -3.08 -12.67 23.31
CA MET A 188 -2.75 -13.80 22.42
C MET A 188 -2.76 -15.16 23.14
N GLY A 189 -2.83 -15.18 24.48
CA GLY A 189 -2.86 -16.41 25.27
C GLY A 189 -1.60 -17.26 25.04
N ALA A 190 -1.81 -18.55 24.72
CA ALA A 190 -0.72 -19.49 24.46
C ALA A 190 0.08 -19.18 23.17
N GLU A 191 -0.49 -18.38 22.26
CA GLU A 191 0.17 -18.00 21.00
C GLU A 191 1.12 -16.81 21.15
N PHE A 192 1.20 -16.17 22.33
CA PHE A 192 2.06 -15.00 22.55
C PHE A 192 3.54 -15.27 22.28
N ASP A 193 4.14 -16.26 22.97
CA ASP A 193 5.55 -16.61 22.79
C ASP A 193 5.85 -17.18 21.39
N PRO A 194 5.03 -18.09 20.82
CA PRO A 194 5.18 -18.54 19.44
C PRO A 194 5.14 -17.39 18.43
N PHE A 195 4.19 -16.46 18.57
CA PHE A 195 4.06 -15.29 17.71
C PHE A 195 5.31 -14.42 17.75
N LEU A 196 5.79 -14.06 18.95
CA LEU A 196 6.98 -13.21 19.10
C LEU A 196 8.23 -13.85 18.51
N ARG A 197 8.42 -15.15 18.72
CA ARG A 197 9.52 -15.90 18.08
C ARG A 197 9.42 -15.80 16.56
N LYS A 198 8.24 -16.08 16.01
CA LYS A 198 8.04 -16.07 14.56
C LYS A 198 8.21 -14.68 13.94
N PHE A 199 7.71 -13.64 14.62
CA PHE A 199 7.90 -12.26 14.23
C PHE A 199 9.38 -11.86 14.26
N SER A 200 10.11 -12.21 15.32
CA SER A 200 11.56 -12.01 15.43
C SER A 200 12.32 -12.73 14.33
N ASP A 201 11.97 -13.98 14.02
CA ASP A 201 12.60 -14.77 12.96
C ASP A 201 12.44 -14.10 11.59
N VAL A 202 11.22 -13.68 11.24
CA VAL A 202 10.94 -12.98 9.98
C VAL A 202 11.74 -11.67 9.88
N GLN A 203 11.78 -10.89 10.96
CA GLN A 203 12.58 -9.66 11.03
C GLN A 203 14.08 -9.92 10.83
N ASN A 204 14.61 -10.98 11.43
CA ASN A 204 16.02 -11.34 11.31
C ASN A 204 16.37 -11.87 9.91
N GLU A 205 15.48 -12.65 9.30
CA GLU A 205 15.62 -13.11 7.92
C GLU A 205 15.69 -11.94 6.93
N LEU A 206 14.81 -10.94 7.08
CA LEU A 206 14.84 -9.73 6.26
C LEU A 206 16.15 -8.97 6.44
N ARG A 207 16.54 -8.68 7.69
CA ARG A 207 17.81 -8.00 7.98
C ARG A 207 19.01 -8.71 7.37
N ALA A 208 19.03 -10.04 7.39
CA ALA A 208 20.06 -10.83 6.75
C ALA A 208 20.05 -10.67 5.22
N LYS A 209 18.87 -10.67 4.59
CA LYS A 209 18.71 -10.40 3.15
C LYS A 209 19.18 -8.99 2.78
N GLU A 210 18.89 -7.97 3.58
CA GLU A 210 19.36 -6.60 3.34
C GLU A 210 20.88 -6.48 3.45
N VAL A 211 21.47 -7.03 4.51
CA VAL A 211 22.93 -7.06 4.69
C VAL A 211 23.60 -7.77 3.51
N SER A 212 23.05 -8.91 3.07
CA SER A 212 23.54 -9.64 1.89
C SER A 212 23.44 -8.81 0.62
N SER A 213 22.31 -8.10 0.42
CA SER A 213 22.06 -7.26 -0.75
C SER A 213 23.02 -6.07 -0.83
N VAL A 214 23.23 -5.37 0.29
CA VAL A 214 24.19 -4.25 0.36
C VAL A 214 25.63 -4.75 0.16
N LYS A 215 25.98 -5.92 0.73
CA LYS A 215 27.30 -6.51 0.54
C LYS A 215 27.56 -6.95 -0.91
N ALA A 216 26.53 -7.43 -1.60
CA ALA A 216 26.62 -7.77 -3.02
C ALA A 216 26.81 -6.51 -3.88
N LEU A 217 26.10 -5.42 -3.56
CA LEU A 217 26.23 -4.14 -4.24
C LEU A 217 27.61 -3.49 -4.03
N PHE A 218 28.14 -3.53 -2.79
CA PHE A 218 29.45 -2.98 -2.47
C PHE A 218 30.28 -3.96 -1.61
N PRO A 219 31.00 -4.91 -2.24
CA PRO A 219 31.75 -5.96 -1.51
C PRO A 219 32.82 -5.43 -0.56
N ALA A 220 33.38 -4.24 -0.81
CA ALA A 220 34.43 -3.64 0.01
C ALA A 220 33.90 -2.83 1.21
N ILE A 221 32.59 -2.80 1.46
CA ILE A 221 32.01 -2.12 2.61
C ILE A 221 32.46 -2.76 3.94
N ASP A 222 32.82 -1.92 4.92
CA ASP A 222 33.17 -2.34 6.27
C ASP A 222 31.92 -2.73 7.08
N SER A 223 32.10 -3.53 8.13
CA SER A 223 30.99 -4.09 8.91
C SER A 223 30.14 -3.04 9.64
N VAL A 224 30.70 -1.88 10.02
CA VAL A 224 29.95 -0.84 10.71
C VAL A 224 29.06 -0.10 9.72
N SER A 225 29.62 0.33 8.59
CA SER A 225 28.88 0.97 7.51
C SER A 225 27.80 0.04 6.94
N LEU A 226 28.12 -1.24 6.76
CA LEU A 226 27.18 -2.25 6.27
C LEU A 226 25.92 -2.34 7.13
N ARG A 227 26.07 -2.45 8.46
CA ARG A 227 24.92 -2.52 9.37
C ARG A 227 24.10 -1.24 9.37
N ARG A 228 24.76 -0.07 9.34
CA ARG A 228 24.07 1.23 9.37
C ARG A 228 23.29 1.50 8.09
N VAL A 229 23.87 1.18 6.93
CA VAL A 229 23.19 1.30 5.64
C VAL A 229 22.02 0.33 5.56
N ALA A 230 22.24 -0.96 5.87
CA ALA A 230 21.20 -1.98 5.79
C ALA A 230 19.95 -1.61 6.62
N ALA A 231 20.12 -0.88 7.72
CA ALA A 231 19.02 -0.39 8.55
C ALA A 231 18.18 0.73 7.89
N ILE A 232 18.76 1.56 7.01
CA ILE A 232 18.04 2.68 6.36
C ILE A 232 17.48 2.33 4.97
N VAL A 233 17.95 1.27 4.32
CA VAL A 233 17.46 0.79 3.00
C VAL A 233 16.56 -0.45 3.10
N ARG A 234 15.97 -0.70 4.27
CA ARG A 234 15.17 -1.91 4.56
C ARG A 234 14.08 -2.15 3.52
N GLU A 235 13.96 -3.38 3.04
CA GLU A 235 12.97 -3.81 2.06
C GLU A 235 12.95 -3.01 0.74
N GLY A 236 14.05 -2.33 0.42
CA GLY A 236 14.15 -1.49 -0.78
C GLY A 236 13.67 -0.05 -0.59
N LYS A 237 13.45 0.39 0.65
CA LYS A 237 13.18 1.79 0.98
C LYS A 237 14.24 2.72 0.38
N ALA A 238 13.80 3.87 -0.15
CA ALA A 238 14.74 4.87 -0.64
C ALA A 238 15.39 5.62 0.53
N ALA A 239 16.72 5.67 0.52
CA ALA A 239 17.51 6.44 1.48
C ALA A 239 18.15 7.64 0.78
N LYS A 240 18.19 8.78 1.47
CA LYS A 240 18.69 10.04 0.90
C LYS A 240 20.20 9.99 0.71
N ARG A 241 20.69 10.72 -0.30
CA ARG A 241 22.12 10.88 -0.60
C ARG A 241 22.91 11.30 0.62
N ALA A 242 22.47 12.37 1.30
CA ALA A 242 23.14 12.89 2.48
C ALA A 242 23.26 11.84 3.62
N GLU A 243 22.25 10.99 3.80
CA GLU A 243 22.25 9.94 4.82
C GLU A 243 23.21 8.80 4.47
N ILE A 244 23.22 8.39 3.19
CA ILE A 244 24.14 7.35 2.70
C ILE A 244 25.58 7.86 2.74
N GLU A 245 25.86 9.06 2.23
CA GLU A 245 27.21 9.62 2.19
C GLU A 245 27.77 9.88 3.61
N ALA A 246 26.93 10.22 4.58
CA ALA A 246 27.32 10.34 5.99
C ALA A 246 27.78 9.00 6.61
N ILE A 247 27.38 7.86 6.03
CA ILE A 247 27.82 6.53 6.45
C ILE A 247 28.96 6.03 5.57
N SER A 248 28.80 6.08 4.23
CA SER A 248 29.77 5.63 3.25
C SER A 248 29.58 6.34 1.90
N PRO A 249 30.41 7.33 1.56
CA PRO A 249 30.34 8.03 0.26
C PRO A 249 30.54 7.11 -0.95
N ARG A 250 31.34 6.05 -0.79
CA ARG A 250 31.59 5.08 -1.86
C ARG A 250 30.34 4.29 -2.23
N LEU A 251 29.46 4.01 -1.26
CA LEU A 251 28.23 3.28 -1.53
C LEU A 251 27.30 4.08 -2.46
N TRP A 252 27.20 5.40 -2.29
CA TRP A 252 26.41 6.24 -3.20
C TRP A 252 26.90 6.12 -4.64
N GLN A 253 28.22 6.09 -4.84
CA GLN A 253 28.81 5.90 -6.17
C GLN A 253 28.46 4.54 -6.76
N GLU A 254 28.43 3.47 -5.96
CA GLU A 254 28.00 2.14 -6.43
C GLU A 254 26.50 2.10 -6.78
N LEU A 255 25.66 2.83 -6.04
CA LEU A 255 24.24 2.99 -6.39
C LEU A 255 24.05 3.73 -7.73
N GLU A 256 24.78 4.82 -7.97
CA GLU A 256 24.74 5.53 -9.25
C GLU A 256 25.25 4.66 -10.41
N LYS A 257 26.31 3.88 -10.20
CA LYS A 257 26.76 2.87 -11.17
C LYS A 257 25.67 1.84 -11.45
N ARG A 258 24.92 1.42 -10.42
CA ARG A 258 23.83 0.46 -10.59
C ARG A 258 22.68 1.06 -11.38
N ILE A 259 22.30 2.31 -11.14
CA ILE A 259 21.33 3.07 -11.96
C ILE A 259 21.78 3.08 -13.43
N ALA A 260 23.06 3.37 -13.67
CA ALA A 260 23.59 3.37 -15.04
C ALA A 260 23.51 1.99 -15.70
N SER A 261 23.88 0.94 -14.97
CA SER A 261 23.80 -0.45 -15.46
C SER A 261 22.35 -0.94 -15.69
N ALA A 262 21.37 -0.34 -15.02
CA ALA A 262 19.95 -0.60 -15.22
C ALA A 262 19.37 0.19 -16.42
N GLY A 263 20.20 0.93 -17.15
CA GLY A 263 19.79 1.72 -18.31
C GLY A 263 18.97 2.95 -17.95
N LEU A 264 19.17 3.50 -16.75
CA LEU A 264 18.53 4.74 -16.28
C LEU A 264 19.50 5.93 -16.28
N ASN A 265 20.73 5.77 -16.80
CA ASN A 265 21.79 6.78 -16.67
C ASN A 265 21.40 8.15 -17.24
N GLU A 266 20.79 8.13 -18.43
CA GLU A 266 20.44 9.35 -19.15
C GLU A 266 19.34 10.14 -18.42
N SER A 267 18.26 9.46 -18.06
CA SER A 267 17.16 10.10 -17.31
C SER A 267 17.60 10.54 -15.92
N TYR A 268 18.37 9.71 -15.22
CA TYR A 268 18.92 10.06 -13.92
C TYR A 268 19.80 11.31 -13.98
N THR A 269 20.69 11.40 -14.96
CA THR A 269 21.60 12.54 -15.10
C THR A 269 20.82 13.83 -15.38
N PHE A 270 19.86 13.78 -16.31
CA PHE A 270 19.01 14.93 -16.61
C PHE A 270 18.17 15.38 -15.41
N LEU A 271 17.51 14.45 -14.71
CA LEU A 271 16.68 14.77 -13.54
C LEU A 271 17.54 15.29 -12.37
N LYS A 272 18.74 14.73 -12.17
CA LYS A 272 19.73 15.18 -11.18
C LYS A 272 20.20 16.61 -11.43
N GLU A 273 20.32 17.05 -12.68
CA GLU A 273 20.65 18.44 -13.02
C GLU A 273 19.50 19.42 -12.73
N LEU A 274 18.25 18.96 -12.87
CA LEU A 274 17.06 19.78 -12.58
C LEU A 274 16.76 19.90 -11.07
N GLY A 275 17.03 18.84 -10.31
CA GLY A 275 16.63 18.70 -8.92
C GLY A 275 17.68 19.11 -7.88
N ARG A 276 17.33 18.89 -6.61
CA ARG A 276 18.22 19.09 -5.46
C ARG A 276 19.05 17.84 -5.18
N GLN A 277 20.32 17.87 -5.59
CA GLN A 277 21.16 16.67 -5.61
C GLN A 277 21.38 16.03 -4.23
N GLU A 278 21.51 16.85 -3.19
CA GLU A 278 21.70 16.41 -1.80
C GLU A 278 20.49 15.69 -1.21
N ARG A 279 19.32 15.86 -1.83
CA ARG A 279 18.04 15.23 -1.45
C ARG A 279 17.58 14.12 -2.38
N ILE A 280 18.38 13.76 -3.37
CA ILE A 280 18.09 12.56 -4.17
C ILE A 280 18.08 11.36 -3.22
N ALA A 281 17.09 10.49 -3.36
CA ALA A 281 17.03 9.24 -2.62
C ALA A 281 17.05 8.06 -3.60
N ILE A 282 17.76 6.99 -3.23
CA ILE A 282 17.83 5.76 -4.03
C ILE A 282 17.40 4.59 -3.15
N GLY A 283 16.52 3.76 -3.69
CA GLY A 283 16.14 2.48 -3.11
C GLY A 283 16.60 1.32 -3.97
N PHE A 284 16.96 0.22 -3.32
CA PHE A 284 17.47 -0.98 -3.97
C PHE A 284 16.92 -2.22 -3.27
N LYS A 285 16.24 -3.10 -4.03
CA LYS A 285 15.64 -4.34 -3.54
C LYS A 285 16.08 -5.51 -4.41
N ARG A 286 16.27 -6.69 -3.80
CA ARG A 286 16.42 -7.96 -4.54
C ARG A 286 15.21 -8.85 -4.23
N GLY A 287 14.54 -9.35 -5.27
CA GLY A 287 13.30 -10.11 -5.13
C GLY A 287 12.11 -9.22 -4.82
N LEU A 288 11.28 -8.93 -5.82
CA LEU A 288 10.04 -8.18 -5.63
C LEU A 288 8.84 -9.10 -5.37
N ILE A 289 8.88 -10.36 -5.85
CA ILE A 289 7.78 -11.33 -5.77
C ILE A 289 8.36 -12.75 -5.78
N GLY A 290 7.96 -13.61 -4.82
CA GLY A 290 8.13 -15.08 -4.81
C GLY A 290 9.36 -15.62 -5.55
N ASP A 291 10.56 -15.37 -5.01
CA ASP A 291 11.88 -15.83 -5.50
C ASP A 291 12.18 -15.62 -7.01
N LEU A 292 11.31 -14.91 -7.75
CA LEU A 292 11.38 -14.70 -9.19
C LEU A 292 11.14 -13.23 -9.49
N THR A 293 12.19 -12.42 -9.37
CA THR A 293 12.40 -11.15 -10.11
C THR A 293 13.73 -10.58 -9.65
N GLY A 294 14.50 -10.04 -10.59
CA GLY A 294 15.90 -9.65 -10.41
C GLY A 294 16.12 -8.50 -9.41
N GLU A 295 17.06 -7.63 -9.73
CA GLU A 295 17.34 -6.48 -8.87
C GLU A 295 16.44 -5.31 -9.25
N TYR A 296 15.76 -4.71 -8.29
CA TYR A 296 14.95 -3.53 -8.48
C TYR A 296 15.69 -2.32 -7.93
N ILE A 297 15.94 -1.34 -8.78
CA ILE A 297 16.52 -0.06 -8.38
C ILE A 297 15.59 1.06 -8.79
N TRP A 298 15.42 2.00 -7.89
CA TRP A 298 14.56 3.16 -8.11
C TRP A 298 15.11 4.37 -7.39
N PHE A 299 14.75 5.55 -7.88
CA PHE A 299 15.23 6.79 -7.31
C PHE A 299 14.11 7.83 -7.25
N LEU A 300 14.31 8.79 -6.36
CA LEU A 300 13.47 9.95 -6.14
C LEU A 300 14.33 11.20 -6.31
N VAL A 301 13.93 12.12 -7.19
CA VAL A 301 14.59 13.43 -7.33
C VAL A 301 13.58 14.54 -7.09
N PRO A 302 13.75 15.34 -6.02
CA PRO A 302 12.88 16.48 -5.80
C PRO A 302 13.34 17.67 -6.68
N ILE A 303 12.40 18.21 -7.45
CA ILE A 303 12.58 19.29 -8.41
C ILE A 303 11.73 20.48 -7.95
N TYR A 304 12.41 21.41 -7.27
CA TYR A 304 11.82 22.61 -6.69
C TYR A 304 12.83 23.74 -6.61
N GLY A 305 12.33 24.95 -6.45
CA GLY A 305 13.14 26.16 -6.35
C GLY A 305 12.28 27.40 -6.45
N ASP A 306 12.91 28.54 -6.71
CA ASP A 306 12.20 29.80 -6.88
C ASP A 306 11.18 29.71 -8.03
N SER A 307 10.01 30.27 -7.79
CA SER A 307 8.94 30.52 -8.76
C SER A 307 9.42 31.13 -10.08
N GLU A 308 10.51 31.92 -10.04
CA GLU A 308 11.14 32.52 -11.24
C GLU A 308 11.63 31.49 -12.27
N LYS A 309 11.94 30.25 -11.85
CA LYS A 309 12.33 29.18 -12.79
C LYS A 309 11.20 28.76 -13.73
N GLY A 310 9.94 28.97 -13.35
CA GLY A 310 8.77 28.58 -14.15
C GLY A 310 8.53 27.07 -14.27
N TYR A 311 9.25 26.23 -13.52
CA TYR A 311 9.07 24.78 -13.45
C TYR A 311 9.44 24.27 -12.05
N GLY A 312 8.78 23.22 -11.55
CA GLY A 312 9.06 22.66 -10.23
C GLY A 312 7.82 22.09 -9.52
N ASN A 313 7.80 22.22 -8.19
CA ASN A 313 6.76 21.66 -7.30
C ASN A 313 6.55 20.15 -7.49
N ALA A 314 7.62 19.39 -7.72
CA ALA A 314 7.49 17.98 -8.07
C ALA A 314 8.59 17.10 -7.46
N LEU A 315 8.23 15.87 -7.13
CA LEU A 315 9.12 14.75 -6.86
C LEU A 315 8.99 13.76 -8.01
N CYS A 316 10.07 13.53 -8.75
CA CYS A 316 10.06 12.51 -9.80
C CYS A 316 10.51 11.16 -9.24
N MET A 317 9.92 10.09 -9.75
CA MET A 317 10.27 8.72 -9.45
C MET A 317 10.51 7.95 -10.75
N GLU A 318 11.61 7.22 -10.80
CA GLU A 318 11.87 6.28 -11.88
C GLU A 318 12.45 4.99 -11.31
N ALA A 319 12.14 3.87 -11.96
CA ALA A 319 12.52 2.55 -11.49
C ALA A 319 12.80 1.62 -12.66
N ALA A 320 13.74 0.70 -12.44
CA ALA A 320 14.07 -0.37 -13.36
C ALA A 320 14.15 -1.69 -12.61
N GLU A 321 13.59 -2.72 -13.24
CA GLU A 321 13.90 -4.11 -12.93
C GLU A 321 15.09 -4.50 -13.79
N ALA A 322 16.19 -4.89 -13.15
CA ALA A 322 17.32 -5.52 -13.80
C ALA A 322 17.02 -7.01 -14.00
N THR A 323 16.01 -7.30 -14.81
CA THR A 323 15.89 -8.58 -15.50
C THR A 323 16.75 -8.46 -16.77
N GLY A 324 17.49 -9.50 -17.15
CA GLY A 324 18.39 -9.46 -18.32
C GLY A 324 17.70 -9.30 -19.68
N GLU A 325 16.41 -8.92 -19.70
CA GLU A 325 15.57 -8.73 -20.87
C GLU A 325 15.25 -7.23 -21.00
N GLU A 326 15.01 -6.75 -22.23
CA GLU A 326 14.67 -5.34 -22.46
C GLU A 326 13.47 -4.94 -21.59
N ALA A 327 13.71 -4.06 -20.63
CA ALA A 327 12.68 -3.57 -19.72
C ALA A 327 11.54 -2.91 -20.52
N SER A 328 10.40 -3.61 -20.63
CA SER A 328 9.24 -3.09 -21.33
C SER A 328 8.68 -1.85 -20.63
N GLY A 329 8.50 -0.76 -21.38
CA GLY A 329 7.81 0.47 -20.95
C GLY A 329 8.46 1.22 -19.78
N LYS A 330 9.61 1.86 -19.99
CA LYS A 330 10.17 2.82 -19.01
C LYS A 330 9.30 4.08 -18.93
N ALA A 331 8.98 4.50 -17.72
CA ALA A 331 8.26 5.75 -17.48
C ALA A 331 8.78 6.46 -16.22
N THR A 332 8.80 7.78 -16.27
CA THR A 332 9.11 8.66 -15.15
C THR A 332 7.80 9.18 -14.57
N TYR A 333 7.57 8.97 -13.28
CA TYR A 333 6.34 9.34 -12.57
C TYR A 333 6.59 10.61 -11.78
N PHE A 334 5.63 11.52 -11.73
CA PHE A 334 5.76 12.79 -11.03
C PHE A 334 4.69 12.91 -9.96
N PHE A 335 5.08 13.32 -8.77
CA PHE A 335 4.22 13.59 -7.62
C PHE A 335 4.39 15.04 -7.20
N ARG A 336 3.30 15.70 -6.84
CA ARG A 336 3.26 17.09 -6.42
C ARG A 336 3.86 17.24 -5.02
N MET A 337 4.65 18.31 -4.80
CA MET A 337 5.25 18.58 -3.50
C MET A 337 4.32 19.31 -2.54
N GLY A 338 3.60 20.31 -3.03
CA GLY A 338 2.61 21.07 -2.28
C GLY A 338 1.47 21.56 -3.17
N SER A 339 0.44 22.17 -2.59
CA SER A 339 -0.66 22.73 -3.39
C SER A 339 -0.16 23.70 -4.44
N ARG A 340 -0.62 23.55 -5.69
CA ARG A 340 -0.26 24.47 -6.78
C ARG A 340 -0.70 25.90 -6.50
N LYS A 341 -1.74 26.09 -5.68
CA LYS A 341 -2.19 27.43 -5.25
C LYS A 341 -1.26 28.07 -4.23
N GLU A 342 -0.67 27.26 -3.36
CA GLU A 342 0.08 27.72 -2.18
C GLU A 342 1.58 27.78 -2.45
N TYR A 343 2.08 26.93 -3.36
CA TYR A 343 3.49 26.82 -3.71
C TYR A 343 4.10 28.11 -4.26
N SER A 344 3.31 28.96 -4.93
CA SER A 344 3.78 30.27 -5.42
C SER A 344 3.75 31.36 -4.36
N VAL A 345 3.10 31.12 -3.21
CA VAL A 345 2.82 32.14 -2.19
C VAL A 345 3.86 32.10 -1.07
N HIS A 346 4.32 30.91 -0.68
CA HIS A 346 5.46 30.69 0.22
C HIS A 346 6.33 29.60 -0.41
N GLU A 347 7.65 29.66 -0.34
CA GLU A 347 8.38 29.09 0.78
C GLU A 347 9.83 29.61 0.76
N ASN A 348 10.39 29.91 1.95
CA ASN A 348 11.84 30.05 2.07
C ASN A 348 12.49 28.69 1.79
N ALA A 349 13.78 28.68 1.41
CA ALA A 349 14.46 27.45 0.99
C ALA A 349 14.40 26.33 2.05
N GLU A 350 14.38 26.67 3.33
CA GLU A 350 14.33 25.72 4.44
C GLU A 350 12.98 24.98 4.53
N GLN A 351 11.85 25.67 4.29
CA GLN A 351 10.53 25.03 4.27
C GLN A 351 10.38 24.05 3.10
N LEU A 352 10.83 24.44 1.90
CA LEU A 352 10.86 23.56 0.73
C LEU A 352 11.69 22.31 0.98
N ASP A 353 12.81 22.50 1.67
CA ASP A 353 13.73 21.44 2.05
C ASP A 353 13.10 20.43 3.01
N ILE A 354 12.35 20.91 4.02
CA ILE A 354 11.58 20.06 4.96
C ILE A 354 10.44 19.35 4.22
N GLY A 355 9.70 20.06 3.37
CA GLY A 355 8.61 19.50 2.58
C GLY A 355 9.09 18.39 1.64
N ALA A 356 10.23 18.59 0.97
CA ALA A 356 10.86 17.58 0.13
C ALA A 356 11.25 16.33 0.91
N ASP A 357 11.88 16.50 2.07
CA ASP A 357 12.30 15.39 2.93
C ASP A 357 11.11 14.56 3.43
N ASN A 358 10.03 15.23 3.82
CA ASN A 358 8.79 14.56 4.24
C ASN A 358 8.16 13.81 3.06
N LEU A 359 8.06 14.43 1.89
CA LEU A 359 7.48 13.77 0.72
C LEU A 359 8.29 12.57 0.26
N ILE A 360 9.62 12.62 0.30
CA ILE A 360 10.48 11.46 -0.01
C ILE A 360 10.16 10.30 0.91
N LYS A 361 10.05 10.55 2.23
CA LYS A 361 9.66 9.53 3.21
C LYS A 361 8.26 8.98 2.91
N THR A 362 7.29 9.87 2.72
CA THR A 362 5.89 9.51 2.44
C THR A 362 5.77 8.67 1.17
N VAL A 363 6.32 9.13 0.03
CA VAL A 363 6.27 8.36 -1.22
C VAL A 363 7.01 7.04 -1.07
N SER A 364 8.16 7.01 -0.38
CA SER A 364 8.86 5.76 -0.13
C SER A 364 8.04 4.76 0.68
N ARG A 365 7.32 5.22 1.71
CA ARG A 365 6.40 4.38 2.47
C ARG A 365 5.23 3.92 1.60
N CYS A 366 4.58 4.82 0.87
CA CYS A 366 3.45 4.44 0.05
C CYS A 366 3.81 3.40 -1.02
N MET A 367 5.02 3.48 -1.58
CA MET A 367 5.53 2.47 -2.52
C MET A 367 5.74 1.10 -1.85
N LEU A 368 6.19 1.04 -0.59
CA LEU A 368 6.23 -0.20 0.18
C LEU A 368 4.82 -0.75 0.43
N ASP A 369 3.87 0.11 0.82
CA ASP A 369 2.48 -0.26 1.14
C ASP A 369 1.72 -0.88 -0.03
N ILE A 370 2.03 -0.50 -1.26
CA ILE A 370 1.44 -1.07 -2.48
C ILE A 370 2.34 -2.12 -3.16
N ASN A 371 3.40 -2.55 -2.47
CA ASN A 371 4.43 -3.48 -2.96
C ASN A 371 4.94 -3.11 -4.36
N PHE A 372 5.30 -1.83 -4.54
CA PHE A 372 5.82 -1.22 -5.76
C PHE A 372 4.93 -1.32 -7.01
N ARG A 373 3.63 -1.62 -6.87
CA ARG A 373 2.70 -1.66 -8.00
C ARG A 373 2.35 -0.25 -8.48
N ARG A 374 2.92 0.15 -9.62
CA ARG A 374 2.76 1.50 -10.19
C ARG A 374 1.47 1.70 -10.98
N GLU A 375 0.93 0.65 -11.59
CA GLU A 375 -0.28 0.70 -12.42
C GLU A 375 -1.48 1.40 -11.77
N PRO A 376 -1.92 1.01 -10.56
CA PRO A 376 -3.07 1.64 -9.92
C PRO A 376 -2.87 3.13 -9.59
N ILE A 377 -1.65 3.67 -9.65
CA ILE A 377 -1.39 5.10 -9.39
C ILE A 377 -1.89 5.97 -10.55
N TYR A 378 -1.69 5.53 -11.80
CA TYR A 378 -1.93 6.36 -12.98
C TYR A 378 -3.20 6.01 -13.76
N LEU A 379 -3.89 4.92 -13.40
CA LEU A 379 -5.18 4.58 -14.01
C LEU A 379 -6.21 5.69 -13.78
N GLN A 380 -6.96 6.01 -14.83
CA GLN A 380 -8.08 6.94 -14.73
C GLN A 380 -9.23 6.31 -13.94
N ASP A 381 -10.03 7.14 -13.26
CA ASP A 381 -11.14 6.66 -12.44
C ASP A 381 -12.19 5.92 -13.28
N GLU A 382 -12.38 6.32 -14.54
CA GLU A 382 -13.26 5.64 -15.49
C GLU A 382 -12.78 4.22 -15.78
N VAL A 383 -11.47 4.03 -15.99
CA VAL A 383 -10.85 2.73 -16.29
C VAL A 383 -10.88 1.81 -15.06
N LEU A 384 -10.77 2.36 -13.84
CA LEU A 384 -10.93 1.59 -12.60
C LEU A 384 -12.32 0.95 -12.47
N ASN A 385 -13.32 1.43 -13.22
CA ASN A 385 -14.65 0.83 -13.21
C ASN A 385 -14.79 -0.39 -14.13
N GLU A 386 -13.82 -0.65 -14.99
CA GLU A 386 -13.83 -1.81 -15.88
C GLU A 386 -13.61 -3.13 -15.09
N PRO A 387 -14.19 -4.26 -15.54
CA PRO A 387 -14.11 -5.54 -14.84
C PRO A 387 -12.69 -6.02 -14.53
N ASP A 388 -11.73 -5.76 -15.42
CA ASP A 388 -10.34 -6.21 -15.27
C ASP A 388 -9.58 -5.47 -14.16
N TYR A 389 -10.09 -4.31 -13.73
CA TYR A 389 -9.47 -3.43 -12.75
C TYR A 389 -10.19 -3.37 -11.40
N VAL A 390 -11.14 -4.28 -11.17
CA VAL A 390 -11.90 -4.37 -9.91
C VAL A 390 -10.98 -4.43 -8.68
N LYS A 391 -9.90 -5.24 -8.75
CA LYS A 391 -8.89 -5.32 -7.67
C LYS A 391 -8.27 -3.95 -7.35
N TYR A 392 -8.01 -3.13 -8.37
CA TYR A 392 -7.40 -1.80 -8.19
C TYR A 392 -8.42 -0.80 -7.68
N ARG A 393 -9.68 -0.89 -8.10
CA ARG A 393 -10.76 -0.07 -7.53
C ARG A 393 -10.90 -0.31 -6.02
N VAL A 394 -10.85 -1.57 -5.58
CA VAL A 394 -10.87 -1.93 -4.16
C VAL A 394 -9.61 -1.44 -3.45
N ALA A 395 -8.42 -1.69 -4.01
CA ALA A 395 -7.16 -1.23 -3.44
C ALA A 395 -7.11 0.29 -3.26
N VAL A 396 -7.56 1.07 -4.23
CA VAL A 396 -7.58 2.55 -4.17
C VAL A 396 -8.46 3.05 -3.02
N ARG A 397 -9.58 2.37 -2.74
CA ARG A 397 -10.49 2.72 -1.65
C ARG A 397 -9.97 2.32 -0.27
N ARG A 398 -9.24 1.20 -0.19
CA ARG A 398 -8.87 0.56 1.08
C ARG A 398 -7.42 0.80 1.51
N ILE A 399 -6.53 1.21 0.61
CA ILE A 399 -5.13 1.47 0.91
C ILE A 399 -4.90 3.00 0.92
N PRO A 400 -4.85 3.67 2.10
CA PRO A 400 -4.69 5.13 2.17
C PRO A 400 -3.47 5.63 1.41
N SER A 401 -2.35 4.88 1.49
CA SER A 401 -1.12 5.17 0.75
C SER A 401 -1.29 5.20 -0.77
N LEU A 402 -2.16 4.34 -1.33
CA LEU A 402 -2.46 4.36 -2.76
C LEU A 402 -3.32 5.56 -3.13
N GLY A 403 -4.32 5.89 -2.29
CA GLY A 403 -5.13 7.10 -2.43
C GLY A 403 -4.25 8.36 -2.45
N LEU A 404 -3.31 8.47 -1.51
CA LEU A 404 -2.37 9.59 -1.41
C LEU A 404 -1.46 9.69 -2.64
N LEU A 405 -0.90 8.58 -3.11
CA LEU A 405 -0.10 8.56 -4.33
C LEU A 405 -0.90 9.07 -5.54
N ARG A 406 -2.16 8.65 -5.69
CA ARG A 406 -3.06 9.12 -6.76
C ARG A 406 -3.39 10.60 -6.64
N GLU A 407 -3.61 11.09 -5.41
CA GLU A 407 -3.88 12.50 -5.15
C GLU A 407 -2.69 13.37 -5.56
N LEU A 408 -1.49 12.98 -5.13
CA LEU A 408 -0.25 13.71 -5.43
C LEU A 408 0.21 13.52 -6.88
N PHE A 409 -0.21 12.45 -7.56
CA PHE A 409 0.23 12.16 -8.92
C PHE A 409 -0.04 13.34 -9.87
N ILE A 410 0.98 13.79 -10.59
CA ILE A 410 0.86 14.83 -11.62
C ILE A 410 0.62 14.19 -12.98
N GLY A 411 1.39 13.14 -13.29
CA GLY A 411 1.42 12.49 -14.59
C GLY A 411 2.65 11.58 -14.71
N ARG A 412 2.74 10.86 -15.84
CA ARG A 412 3.91 10.05 -16.19
C ARG A 412 4.39 10.40 -17.58
N VAL A 413 5.70 10.36 -17.78
CA VAL A 413 6.34 10.53 -19.09
C VAL A 413 6.89 9.19 -19.54
N ILE A 414 6.49 8.73 -20.72
CA ILE A 414 6.96 7.47 -21.32
C ILE A 414 8.25 7.73 -22.09
N HIS A 415 9.23 6.85 -21.94
CA HIS A 415 10.49 6.91 -22.68
C HIS A 415 10.31 6.46 -24.13
N SER A 416 9.94 7.39 -25.01
CA SER A 416 9.81 7.14 -26.46
C SER A 416 11.13 7.37 -27.21
N SER A 417 11.75 8.53 -27.02
CA SER A 417 13.12 8.88 -27.42
C SER A 417 13.72 9.82 -26.38
N PRO A 418 15.05 9.92 -26.26
CA PRO A 418 15.66 10.78 -25.25
C PRO A 418 15.26 12.25 -25.34
N GLU A 419 15.26 12.83 -26.54
CA GLU A 419 14.90 14.24 -26.76
C GLU A 419 13.42 14.48 -26.46
N GLN A 420 12.55 13.58 -26.92
CA GLN A 420 11.13 13.73 -26.68
C GLN A 420 10.81 13.59 -25.19
N TRP A 421 11.40 12.61 -24.52
CA TRP A 421 11.25 12.42 -23.08
C TRP A 421 11.68 13.67 -22.29
N ARG A 422 12.82 14.29 -22.62
CA ARG A 422 13.26 15.54 -21.94
C ARG A 422 12.27 16.68 -22.15
N ASN A 423 11.76 16.85 -23.37
CA ASN A 423 10.75 17.87 -23.68
C ASN A 423 9.48 17.65 -22.84
N ASP A 424 9.03 16.40 -22.73
CA ASP A 424 7.80 16.04 -22.01
C ASP A 424 7.94 16.25 -20.51
N VAL A 425 9.10 15.91 -19.95
CA VAL A 425 9.45 16.19 -18.56
C VAL A 425 9.33 17.69 -18.29
N MET A 426 9.92 18.52 -19.15
CA MET A 426 9.86 19.97 -19.00
C MET A 426 8.44 20.51 -19.18
N ASP A 427 7.67 19.98 -20.14
CA ASP A 427 6.28 20.37 -20.36
C ASP A 427 5.40 20.02 -19.15
N LEU A 428 5.59 18.84 -18.57
CA LEU A 428 4.89 18.40 -17.35
C LEU A 428 5.23 19.31 -16.17
N LEU A 429 6.52 19.60 -15.95
CA LEU A 429 6.96 20.45 -14.83
C LEU A 429 6.46 21.90 -14.96
N LYS A 430 6.41 22.44 -16.18
CA LYS A 430 5.82 23.76 -16.46
C LYS A 430 4.31 23.74 -16.26
N PHE A 431 3.63 22.70 -16.75
CA PHE A 431 2.19 22.50 -16.52
C PHE A 431 1.87 22.50 -15.03
N ASN A 432 2.69 21.85 -14.22
CA ASN A 432 2.50 21.75 -12.78
C ASN A 432 2.60 23.11 -12.07
N MET A 433 3.40 24.04 -12.60
CA MET A 433 3.52 25.42 -12.09
C MET A 433 2.43 26.36 -12.64
N ALA A 434 1.99 26.16 -13.88
CA ALA A 434 1.00 27.02 -14.54
C ALA A 434 -0.44 26.74 -14.10
N THR A 435 -0.73 25.50 -13.71
CA THR A 435 -2.06 25.05 -13.31
C THR A 435 -2.31 25.37 -11.83
N ARG A 436 -3.51 25.81 -11.45
CA ARG A 436 -3.88 26.07 -10.05
C ARG A 436 -4.71 24.98 -9.39
N ASP A 437 -5.33 24.11 -10.18
CA ASP A 437 -6.16 23.03 -9.68
C ASP A 437 -5.32 21.78 -9.49
N ASP A 438 -5.26 21.26 -8.26
CA ASP A 438 -4.48 20.09 -7.87
C ASP A 438 -5.06 18.77 -8.43
N SER A 439 -6.34 18.75 -8.81
CA SER A 439 -7.02 17.57 -9.35
C SER A 439 -6.62 17.27 -10.81
N VAL A 440 -6.19 18.30 -11.56
CA VAL A 440 -5.87 18.17 -12.97
C VAL A 440 -4.56 17.40 -13.15
N LYS A 441 -4.60 16.34 -13.95
CA LYS A 441 -3.45 15.50 -14.29
C LYS A 441 -2.92 15.89 -15.67
N TRP A 442 -1.60 15.90 -15.83
CA TRP A 442 -0.95 16.10 -17.11
C TRP A 442 -1.25 14.91 -18.04
N ARG A 443 -1.58 15.19 -19.29
CA ARG A 443 -1.89 14.19 -20.32
C ARG A 443 -1.11 14.53 -21.58
N ARG A 444 -0.56 13.51 -22.22
CA ARG A 444 0.13 13.63 -23.51
C ARG A 444 -0.27 12.49 -24.43
#